data_AF-A0A7X9D6Z8-F1
#
_entry.id   AF-A0A7X9D6Z8-F1
#
_cell.length_a   1.000
_cell.length_b   1.000
_cell.length_c   1.000
_cell.angle_alpha   90.00
_cell.angle_beta   90.00
_cell.angle_gamma   90.00
#
_symmetry.space_group_name_H-M   'P 1'
#
loop_
_entity.id
_entity.type
_entity.pdbx_description
1 polymer ?
#
loop_
_entity_poly.entity_id
_entity_poly.type
_entity_poly.pdbx_seq_one_letter_code
_entity_poly.pdbx_strand_id
1 'polypeptide(L)'
;MGRENNNKKTLNQMDIISEIKNAEKERRPIDLSNSVITDLSMITDKVKEGLILENTEVMSSIFLGEVIILGELNLRNAIINGSVYLGNSEIDDDLILENAFVKGAINLIRAKIKGNVNAKKLTTMGFLSLSKAEIEGDVILEDANIKSAQYEDLSVRGDLFLGTATIKGSLNLKKMTSEGLIDMEDVNIGNNLVLTGVKSGKGEIDTTTMKLEGKKII
;
A
#
# COMPACT_ATOMS: atom_id res chain seq x y z
N MET A 1 -9.86 -22.33 21.55
CA MET A 1 -10.92 -21.45 21.03
C MET A 1 -11.08 -21.75 19.55
N GLY A 2 -12.31 -21.99 19.11
CA GLY A 2 -12.65 -22.69 17.87
C GLY A 2 -12.13 -21.99 16.62
N ARG A 3 -11.54 -22.78 15.71
CA ARG A 3 -11.35 -22.36 14.32
C ARG A 3 -12.75 -22.29 13.70
N GLU A 4 -13.25 -21.08 13.48
CA GLU A 4 -14.35 -20.89 12.54
C GLU A 4 -13.89 -21.44 11.19
N ASN A 5 -14.55 -22.51 10.74
CA ASN A 5 -14.43 -22.98 9.37
C ASN A 5 -15.10 -21.95 8.46
N ASN A 6 -14.37 -20.87 8.16
CA ASN A 6 -14.75 -19.92 7.13
C ASN A 6 -14.47 -20.55 5.77
N ASN A 7 -15.44 -21.31 5.25
CA ASN A 7 -15.44 -21.72 3.85
C ASN A 7 -15.65 -20.47 2.97
N LYS A 8 -14.61 -19.65 2.84
CA LYS A 8 -14.55 -18.54 1.89
C LYS A 8 -14.79 -19.11 0.50
N LYS A 9 -15.63 -18.43 -0.30
CA LYS A 9 -15.85 -18.81 -1.69
C LYS A 9 -14.53 -18.67 -2.46
N THR A 10 -14.12 -19.70 -3.18
CA THR A 10 -12.99 -19.59 -4.11
C THR A 10 -13.45 -18.96 -5.42
N LEU A 11 -12.78 -17.90 -5.84
CA LEU A 11 -13.01 -17.19 -7.10
C LEU A 11 -11.84 -17.44 -8.04
N ASN A 12 -12.16 -17.84 -9.27
CA ASN A 12 -11.21 -17.87 -10.38
C ASN A 12 -11.42 -16.65 -11.29
N GLN A 13 -10.60 -16.55 -12.34
CA GLN A 13 -10.66 -15.43 -13.28
C GLN A 13 -12.04 -15.24 -13.92
N MET A 14 -12.79 -16.31 -14.23
CA MET A 14 -14.13 -16.20 -14.81
C MET A 14 -15.17 -15.63 -13.84
N ASP A 15 -15.03 -15.94 -12.54
CA ASP A 15 -15.88 -15.35 -11.50
C ASP A 15 -15.61 -13.85 -11.39
N ILE A 16 -14.33 -13.45 -11.41
CA ILE A 16 -13.92 -12.03 -11.37
C ILE A 16 -14.44 -11.28 -12.60
N ILE A 17 -14.34 -11.86 -13.79
CA ILE A 17 -14.86 -11.26 -15.03
C ILE A 17 -16.38 -11.07 -14.95
N SER A 18 -17.08 -12.06 -14.41
CA SER A 18 -18.53 -11.97 -14.21
C SER A 18 -18.88 -10.85 -13.22
N GLU A 19 -18.13 -10.75 -12.13
CA GLU A 19 -18.33 -9.73 -11.11
C GLU A 19 -18.02 -8.31 -11.63
N ILE A 20 -16.95 -8.13 -12.40
CA ILE A 20 -16.66 -6.85 -13.09
C ILE A 20 -17.88 -6.40 -13.90
N LYS A 21 -18.43 -7.28 -14.75
CA LYS A 21 -19.59 -6.95 -15.60
C LYS A 21 -20.84 -6.61 -14.78
N ASN A 22 -21.08 -7.33 -13.69
CA ASN A 22 -22.23 -7.09 -12.83
C ASN A 22 -22.09 -5.75 -12.08
N ALA A 23 -20.93 -5.50 -11.48
CA ALA A 23 -20.60 -4.27 -10.78
C ALA A 23 -20.76 -3.03 -11.69
N GLU A 24 -20.27 -3.11 -12.94
CA GLU A 24 -20.44 -2.05 -13.92
C GLU A 24 -21.91 -1.79 -14.29
N LYS A 25 -22.70 -2.87 -14.48
CA LYS A 25 -24.13 -2.76 -14.80
C LYS A 25 -24.91 -2.13 -13.64
N GLU A 26 -24.53 -2.48 -12.43
CA GLU A 26 -25.17 -2.06 -11.18
C GLU A 26 -24.63 -0.73 -10.64
N ARG A 27 -23.54 -0.19 -11.22
CA ARG A 27 -22.85 1.03 -10.78
C ARG A 27 -22.45 0.95 -9.31
N ARG A 28 -21.78 -0.14 -8.95
CA ARG A 28 -21.22 -0.37 -7.63
C ARG A 28 -19.78 -0.83 -7.73
N PRO A 29 -18.99 -0.76 -6.64
CA PRO A 29 -17.66 -1.35 -6.59
C PRO A 29 -17.67 -2.83 -6.96
N ILE A 30 -16.56 -3.30 -7.55
CA ILE A 30 -16.26 -4.72 -7.71
C ILE A 30 -16.04 -5.27 -6.30
N ASP A 31 -16.94 -6.14 -5.84
CA ASP A 31 -16.86 -6.71 -4.50
C ASP A 31 -16.38 -8.16 -4.56
N LEU A 32 -15.13 -8.36 -4.16
CA LEU A 32 -14.50 -9.66 -4.03
C LEU A 32 -14.26 -10.03 -2.57
N SER A 33 -14.86 -9.32 -1.61
CA SER A 33 -14.60 -9.47 -0.19
C SER A 33 -14.88 -10.89 0.32
N ASN A 34 -14.21 -11.26 1.41
CA ASN A 34 -14.43 -12.54 2.12
C ASN A 34 -14.26 -13.79 1.23
N SER A 35 -13.40 -13.72 0.22
CA SER A 35 -13.15 -14.79 -0.75
C SER A 35 -11.73 -15.31 -0.71
N VAL A 36 -11.50 -16.46 -1.36
CA VAL A 36 -10.16 -16.94 -1.74
C VAL A 36 -10.01 -16.73 -3.24
N ILE A 37 -9.03 -15.97 -3.68
CA ILE A 37 -8.78 -15.70 -5.09
C ILE A 37 -7.56 -16.50 -5.53
N THR A 38 -7.72 -17.33 -6.56
CA THR A 38 -6.60 -18.16 -7.05
C THR A 38 -5.56 -17.34 -7.79
N ASP A 39 -6.03 -16.38 -8.59
CA ASP A 39 -5.20 -15.43 -9.32
C ASP A 39 -5.97 -14.14 -9.56
N LEU A 40 -5.29 -12.99 -9.45
CA LEU A 40 -5.88 -11.68 -9.68
C LEU A 40 -5.00 -10.85 -10.62
N SER A 41 -5.30 -10.94 -11.91
CA SER A 41 -4.83 -9.99 -12.91
C SER A 41 -6.02 -9.21 -13.43
N MET A 42 -5.96 -7.88 -13.35
CA MET A 42 -7.00 -7.06 -13.95
C MET A 42 -6.93 -7.18 -15.47
N ILE A 43 -8.09 -7.37 -16.10
CA ILE A 43 -8.21 -7.50 -17.56
C ILE A 43 -8.80 -6.24 -18.21
N THR A 44 -9.23 -5.28 -17.40
CA THR A 44 -9.68 -3.95 -17.82
C THR A 44 -8.63 -2.93 -17.43
N ASP A 45 -8.46 -1.92 -18.27
CA ASP A 45 -7.62 -0.75 -17.98
C ASP A 45 -8.31 0.20 -16.98
N LYS A 46 -9.62 0.06 -16.79
CA LYS A 46 -10.42 0.95 -15.95
C LYS A 46 -11.44 0.21 -15.07
N VAL A 47 -11.48 0.57 -13.79
CA VAL A 47 -12.53 0.24 -12.82
C VAL A 47 -13.29 1.52 -12.50
N LYS A 48 -14.60 1.56 -12.81
CA LYS A 48 -15.40 2.80 -12.76
C LYS A 48 -15.84 3.23 -11.38
N GLU A 49 -15.89 2.28 -10.45
CA GLU A 49 -16.21 2.50 -9.04
C GLU A 49 -14.96 2.08 -8.24
N GLY A 50 -15.12 1.39 -7.11
CA GLY A 50 -13.98 0.80 -6.37
C GLY A 50 -13.69 -0.67 -6.69
N LEU A 51 -12.61 -1.18 -6.10
CA LEU A 51 -12.27 -2.59 -6.02
C LEU A 51 -12.07 -3.00 -4.55
N ILE A 52 -12.96 -3.86 -4.06
CA ILE A 52 -12.99 -4.29 -2.67
C ILE A 52 -12.47 -5.73 -2.56
N LEU A 53 -11.35 -5.88 -1.88
CA LEU A 53 -10.64 -7.12 -1.54
C LEU A 53 -10.57 -7.31 -0.02
N GLU A 54 -11.48 -6.68 0.73
CA GLU A 54 -11.50 -6.75 2.18
C GLU A 54 -11.66 -8.21 2.67
N ASN A 55 -10.84 -8.60 3.66
CA ASN A 55 -10.82 -9.95 4.23
C ASN A 55 -10.58 -11.07 3.18
N THR A 56 -9.96 -10.77 2.04
CA THR A 56 -9.65 -11.79 1.02
C THR A 56 -8.36 -12.55 1.32
N GLU A 57 -8.26 -13.76 0.78
CA GLU A 57 -6.98 -14.45 0.64
C GLU A 57 -6.65 -14.60 -0.85
N VAL A 58 -5.58 -13.98 -1.31
CA VAL A 58 -5.08 -14.13 -2.68
C VAL A 58 -3.93 -15.12 -2.68
N MET A 59 -4.12 -16.25 -3.37
CA MET A 59 -3.15 -17.35 -3.41
C MET A 59 -1.89 -17.02 -4.21
N SER A 60 -1.97 -16.02 -5.10
CA SER A 60 -0.88 -15.55 -5.96
C SER A 60 -0.56 -14.07 -5.71
N SER A 61 0.06 -13.43 -6.70
CA SER A 61 0.27 -11.98 -6.73
C SER A 61 -0.96 -11.26 -7.29
N ILE A 62 -1.11 -9.99 -6.94
CA ILE A 62 -2.11 -9.08 -7.51
C ILE A 62 -1.44 -8.21 -8.58
N PHE A 63 -2.00 -8.19 -9.79
CA PHE A 63 -1.51 -7.38 -10.91
C PHE A 63 -2.55 -6.33 -11.31
N LEU A 64 -2.31 -5.08 -10.90
CA LEU A 64 -3.12 -3.89 -11.14
C LEU A 64 -2.28 -2.73 -11.72
N GLY A 65 -1.13 -3.04 -12.32
CA GLY A 65 -0.27 -2.03 -12.95
C GLY A 65 -0.98 -1.36 -14.13
N GLU A 66 -0.79 -0.06 -14.28
CA GLU A 66 -1.40 0.76 -15.35
C GLU A 66 -2.94 0.81 -15.34
N VAL A 67 -3.60 0.25 -14.31
CA VAL A 67 -5.05 0.32 -14.15
C VAL A 67 -5.46 1.67 -13.56
N ILE A 68 -6.58 2.22 -14.04
CA ILE A 68 -7.26 3.38 -13.46
C ILE A 68 -8.45 2.89 -12.64
N ILE A 69 -8.45 3.15 -11.33
CA ILE A 69 -9.55 2.84 -10.41
C ILE A 69 -10.17 4.17 -9.97
N LEU A 70 -11.42 4.43 -10.37
CA LEU A 70 -12.07 5.71 -10.08
C LEU A 70 -12.57 5.86 -8.64
N GLY A 71 -12.60 4.77 -7.87
CA GLY A 71 -12.94 4.76 -6.45
C GLY A 71 -11.87 4.08 -5.61
N GLU A 72 -12.25 3.74 -4.38
CA GLU A 72 -11.36 3.10 -3.40
C GLU A 72 -10.79 1.76 -3.90
N LEU A 73 -9.50 1.54 -3.66
CA LEU A 73 -8.89 0.21 -3.70
C LEU A 73 -8.67 -0.28 -2.28
N ASN A 74 -9.45 -1.29 -1.87
CA ASN A 74 -9.48 -1.73 -0.48
C ASN A 74 -8.98 -3.16 -0.31
N LEU A 75 -7.82 -3.31 0.31
CA LEU A 75 -7.19 -4.57 0.70
C LEU A 75 -7.14 -4.74 2.22
N ARG A 76 -8.06 -4.11 2.97
CA ARG A 76 -8.10 -4.21 4.43
C ARG A 76 -8.16 -5.68 4.86
N ASN A 77 -7.31 -6.05 5.82
CA ASN A 77 -7.17 -7.41 6.35
C ASN A 77 -6.89 -8.50 5.28
N ALA A 78 -6.50 -8.13 4.06
CA ALA A 78 -6.25 -9.11 3.01
C ALA A 78 -4.95 -9.87 3.27
N ILE A 79 -4.92 -11.15 2.91
CA ILE A 79 -3.74 -12.01 2.93
C ILE A 79 -3.32 -12.28 1.50
N ILE A 80 -2.16 -11.78 1.08
CA ILE A 80 -1.62 -11.96 -0.27
C ILE A 80 -0.37 -12.82 -0.21
N ASN A 81 -0.45 -14.02 -0.79
CA ASN A 81 0.65 -14.98 -0.79
C ASN A 81 1.75 -14.64 -1.81
N GLY A 82 1.48 -13.73 -2.75
CA GLY A 82 2.44 -13.13 -3.67
C GLY A 82 2.74 -11.66 -3.37
N SER A 83 3.07 -10.91 -4.42
CA SER A 83 3.31 -9.46 -4.39
C SER A 83 2.08 -8.68 -4.86
N VAL A 84 2.04 -7.38 -4.58
CA VAL A 84 1.03 -6.47 -5.12
C VAL A 84 1.70 -5.49 -6.08
N TYR A 85 1.25 -5.46 -7.33
CA TYR A 85 1.80 -4.60 -8.39
C TYR A 85 0.78 -3.53 -8.79
N LEU A 86 1.10 -2.28 -8.47
CA LEU A 86 0.34 -1.06 -8.74
C LEU A 86 1.21 -0.02 -9.46
N GLY A 87 2.24 -0.48 -10.19
CA GLY A 87 3.13 0.42 -10.92
C GLY A 87 2.38 1.21 -11.99
N ASN A 88 2.56 2.53 -12.00
CA ASN A 88 1.87 3.48 -12.88
C ASN A 88 0.32 3.41 -12.84
N SER A 89 -0.29 2.84 -11.79
CA SER A 89 -1.76 2.87 -11.64
C SER A 89 -2.26 4.25 -11.20
N GLU A 90 -3.52 4.55 -11.47
CA GLU A 90 -4.23 5.72 -10.92
C GLU A 90 -5.37 5.23 -10.01
N ILE A 91 -5.47 5.81 -8.81
CA ILE A 91 -6.57 5.57 -7.87
C ILE A 91 -7.15 6.95 -7.52
N ASP A 92 -8.40 7.19 -7.87
CA ASP A 92 -9.07 8.51 -7.70
C ASP A 92 -9.61 8.74 -6.29
N ASP A 93 -9.34 7.81 -5.38
CA ASP A 93 -9.78 7.79 -4.00
C ASP A 93 -8.67 7.18 -3.12
N ASP A 94 -9.02 6.65 -1.95
CA ASP A 94 -8.09 6.02 -1.02
C ASP A 94 -7.57 4.65 -1.51
N LEU A 95 -6.31 4.37 -1.16
CA LEU A 95 -5.73 3.02 -1.13
C LEU A 95 -5.66 2.53 0.31
N ILE A 96 -6.39 1.46 0.61
CA ILE A 96 -6.44 0.87 1.94
C ILE A 96 -5.70 -0.47 1.97
N LEU A 97 -4.66 -0.55 2.79
CA LEU A 97 -3.82 -1.71 3.08
C LEU A 97 -3.81 -2.02 4.60
N GLU A 98 -4.75 -1.44 5.34
CA GLU A 98 -4.82 -1.54 6.79
C GLU A 98 -4.89 -3.01 7.25
N ASN A 99 -3.98 -3.40 8.16
CA ASN A 99 -3.82 -4.77 8.66
C ASN A 99 -3.61 -5.84 7.56
N ALA A 100 -3.25 -5.46 6.33
CA ALA A 100 -2.98 -6.44 5.28
C ALA A 100 -1.68 -7.21 5.57
N PHE A 101 -1.62 -8.45 5.10
CA PHE A 101 -0.40 -9.26 5.10
C PHE A 101 -0.01 -9.59 3.67
N VAL A 102 1.18 -9.14 3.24
CA VAL A 102 1.72 -9.41 1.90
C VAL A 102 3.04 -10.17 2.02
N LYS A 103 3.06 -11.41 1.55
CA LYS A 103 4.28 -12.24 1.58
C LYS A 103 5.36 -11.71 0.63
N GLY A 104 4.94 -11.15 -0.50
CA GLY A 104 5.82 -10.53 -1.49
C GLY A 104 6.06 -9.05 -1.22
N ALA A 105 6.46 -8.34 -2.28
CA ALA A 105 6.64 -6.89 -2.27
C ALA A 105 5.33 -6.17 -2.60
N ILE A 106 5.25 -4.89 -2.27
CA ILE A 106 4.20 -3.98 -2.72
C ILE A 106 4.88 -2.89 -3.54
N ASN A 107 4.49 -2.77 -4.81
CA ASN A 107 5.13 -1.87 -5.76
C ASN A 107 4.11 -0.86 -6.28
N LEU A 108 4.28 0.41 -5.88
CA LEU A 108 3.50 1.56 -6.33
C LEU A 108 4.37 2.56 -7.10
N ILE A 109 5.42 2.09 -7.78
CA ILE A 109 6.33 2.99 -8.50
C ILE A 109 5.52 3.80 -9.51
N ARG A 110 5.62 5.13 -9.44
CA ARG A 110 4.85 6.08 -10.28
C ARG A 110 3.33 5.96 -10.20
N ALA A 111 2.79 5.34 -9.15
CA ALA A 111 1.35 5.36 -8.92
C ALA A 111 0.88 6.78 -8.59
N LYS A 112 -0.37 7.09 -8.96
CA LYS A 112 -1.06 8.32 -8.60
C LYS A 112 -2.26 8.00 -7.75
N ILE A 113 -2.35 8.61 -6.56
CA ILE A 113 -3.43 8.34 -5.61
C ILE A 113 -3.99 9.69 -5.16
N LYS A 114 -5.26 9.96 -5.49
CA LYS A 114 -5.93 11.22 -5.14
C LYS A 114 -6.38 11.27 -3.69
N GLY A 115 -6.57 10.11 -3.07
CA GLY A 115 -6.83 9.99 -1.65
C GLY A 115 -5.55 9.74 -0.84
N ASN A 116 -5.75 9.09 0.30
CA ASN A 116 -4.75 8.65 1.24
C ASN A 116 -4.22 7.26 0.86
N VAL A 117 -3.01 6.96 1.33
CA VAL A 117 -2.51 5.59 1.43
C VAL A 117 -2.54 5.18 2.89
N ASN A 118 -3.54 4.40 3.28
CA ASN A 118 -3.65 3.87 4.62
C ASN A 118 -3.06 2.46 4.70
N ALA A 119 -1.81 2.35 5.15
CA ALA A 119 -1.09 1.11 5.38
C ALA A 119 -0.78 0.88 6.87
N LYS A 120 -1.64 1.38 7.76
CA LYS A 120 -1.53 1.16 9.20
C LYS A 120 -1.52 -0.33 9.52
N LYS A 121 -0.57 -0.77 10.36
CA LYS A 121 -0.37 -2.19 10.74
C LYS A 121 -0.14 -3.14 9.57
N LEU A 122 0.19 -2.63 8.38
CA LEU A 122 0.58 -3.45 7.24
C LEU A 122 1.78 -4.33 7.61
N THR A 123 1.73 -5.60 7.23
CA THR A 123 2.92 -6.46 7.24
C THR A 123 3.30 -6.85 5.82
N THR A 124 4.53 -6.56 5.40
CA THR A 124 5.09 -7.10 4.16
C THR A 124 6.45 -7.78 4.41
N MET A 125 6.60 -9.02 3.92
CA MET A 125 7.89 -9.71 3.95
C MET A 125 8.80 -9.32 2.78
N GLY A 126 8.29 -8.51 1.83
CA GLY A 126 9.05 -7.88 0.77
C GLY A 126 9.26 -6.39 1.02
N PHE A 127 9.72 -5.68 -0.02
CA PHE A 127 9.84 -4.23 0.07
C PHE A 127 8.48 -3.55 -0.18
N LEU A 128 8.29 -2.37 0.42
CA LEU A 128 7.25 -1.41 0.01
C LEU A 128 7.93 -0.30 -0.79
N SER A 129 7.55 -0.14 -2.05
CA SER A 129 8.05 0.96 -2.89
C SER A 129 6.94 1.92 -3.24
N LEU A 130 7.15 3.19 -2.88
CA LEU A 130 6.37 4.36 -3.29
C LEU A 130 7.23 5.29 -4.17
N SER A 131 8.32 4.78 -4.76
CA SER A 131 9.27 5.62 -5.48
C SER A 131 8.58 6.33 -6.65
N LYS A 132 8.72 7.65 -6.72
CA LYS A 132 8.08 8.51 -7.73
C LYS A 132 6.55 8.47 -7.72
N ALA A 133 5.92 7.95 -6.67
CA ALA A 133 4.46 8.04 -6.55
C ALA A 133 4.04 9.47 -6.20
N GLU A 134 2.82 9.82 -6.58
CA GLU A 134 2.18 11.10 -6.28
C GLU A 134 0.92 10.81 -5.45
N ILE A 135 0.92 11.25 -4.18
CA ILE A 135 -0.18 11.04 -3.23
C ILE A 135 -0.74 12.41 -2.84
N GLU A 136 -2.03 12.65 -3.11
CA GLU A 136 -2.67 13.93 -2.78
C GLU A 136 -3.16 14.01 -1.33
N GLY A 137 -3.38 12.88 -0.67
CA GLY A 137 -3.66 12.79 0.76
C GLY A 137 -2.44 12.46 1.60
N ASP A 138 -2.68 11.81 2.74
CA ASP A 138 -1.67 11.36 3.68
C ASP A 138 -1.15 9.96 3.31
N VAL A 139 0.07 9.65 3.77
CA VAL A 139 0.61 8.29 3.76
C VAL A 139 0.75 7.83 5.22
N ILE A 140 -0.01 6.82 5.61
CA ILE A 140 -0.09 6.33 6.98
C ILE A 140 0.50 4.93 7.05
N LEU A 141 1.63 4.79 7.76
CA LEU A 141 2.38 3.55 7.94
C LEU A 141 2.55 3.20 9.43
N GLU A 142 1.73 3.81 10.30
CA GLU A 142 1.79 3.59 11.73
C GLU A 142 1.72 2.09 12.09
N ASP A 143 2.57 1.65 13.02
CA ASP A 143 2.68 0.24 13.42
C ASP A 143 2.99 -0.77 12.28
N ALA A 144 3.39 -0.32 11.08
CA ALA A 144 3.67 -1.22 9.96
C ALA A 144 4.97 -2.02 10.17
N ASN A 145 5.00 -3.26 9.69
CA ASN A 145 6.18 -4.14 9.69
C ASN A 145 6.62 -4.43 8.25
N ILE A 146 7.70 -3.78 7.81
CA ILE A 146 8.13 -3.76 6.42
C ILE A 146 9.56 -4.29 6.33
N LYS A 147 9.85 -5.16 5.36
CA LYS A 147 11.23 -5.65 5.20
C LYS A 147 12.19 -4.53 4.79
N SER A 148 11.83 -3.73 3.78
CA SER A 148 12.57 -2.53 3.37
C SER A 148 11.62 -1.53 2.72
N ALA A 149 11.89 -0.23 2.84
CA ALA A 149 11.04 0.83 2.32
C ALA A 149 11.81 1.74 1.33
N GLN A 150 11.24 1.96 0.15
CA GLN A 150 11.84 2.74 -0.94
C GLN A 150 10.90 3.82 -1.42
N TYR A 151 11.11 5.06 -0.99
CA TYR A 151 10.27 6.23 -1.26
C TYR A 151 11.08 7.33 -1.98
N GLU A 152 12.04 6.93 -2.84
CA GLU A 152 12.85 7.89 -3.58
C GLU A 152 11.97 8.72 -4.54
N ASP A 153 12.12 10.04 -4.49
CA ASP A 153 11.32 11.00 -5.25
C ASP A 153 9.78 10.88 -5.03
N LEU A 154 9.33 10.34 -3.89
CA LEU A 154 7.90 10.34 -3.51
C LEU A 154 7.40 11.78 -3.29
N SER A 155 6.21 12.11 -3.78
CA SER A 155 5.52 13.37 -3.49
C SER A 155 4.23 13.11 -2.72
N VAL A 156 4.09 13.73 -1.55
CA VAL A 156 2.89 13.68 -0.69
C VAL A 156 2.40 15.10 -0.47
N ARG A 157 1.14 15.42 -0.78
CA ARG A 157 0.57 16.73 -0.41
C ARG A 157 0.19 16.78 1.07
N GLY A 158 -0.26 15.66 1.63
CA GLY A 158 -0.49 15.53 3.07
C GLY A 158 0.77 15.24 3.87
N ASP A 159 0.56 14.57 4.99
CA ASP A 159 1.57 14.13 5.94
C ASP A 159 2.11 12.72 5.58
N LEU A 160 3.35 12.42 5.96
CA LEU A 160 3.87 11.05 6.03
C LEU A 160 3.96 10.64 7.50
N PHE A 161 3.12 9.70 7.92
CA PHE A 161 3.14 9.12 9.26
C PHE A 161 3.84 7.76 9.25
N LEU A 162 5.07 7.70 9.75
CA LEU A 162 5.79 6.45 9.99
C LEU A 162 5.72 6.00 11.46
N GLY A 163 5.13 6.80 12.35
CA GLY A 163 5.14 6.59 13.80
C GLY A 163 5.07 5.12 14.21
N THR A 164 5.98 4.67 15.08
CA THR A 164 6.10 3.28 15.58
C THR A 164 6.37 2.18 14.53
N ALA A 165 6.50 2.50 13.23
CA ALA A 165 6.78 1.51 12.20
C ALA A 165 8.12 0.79 12.42
N THR A 166 8.18 -0.48 12.02
CA THR A 166 9.39 -1.29 12.01
C THR A 166 9.81 -1.59 10.57
N ILE A 167 10.92 -0.99 10.14
CA ILE A 167 11.58 -1.26 8.88
C ILE A 167 12.79 -2.15 9.17
N LYS A 168 12.69 -3.45 8.88
CA LYS A 168 13.76 -4.43 9.20
C LYS A 168 15.07 -4.15 8.47
N GLY A 169 14.98 -3.56 7.28
CA GLY A 169 16.08 -3.20 6.41
C GLY A 169 16.27 -1.69 6.36
N SER A 170 16.51 -1.17 5.15
CA SER A 170 16.74 0.26 4.96
C SER A 170 15.44 1.01 4.68
N LEU A 171 15.39 2.27 5.12
CA LEU A 171 14.39 3.26 4.74
C LEU A 171 15.05 4.32 3.84
N ASN A 172 14.63 4.38 2.58
CA ASN A 172 15.14 5.37 1.64
C ASN A 172 14.07 6.43 1.34
N LEU A 173 14.25 7.64 1.88
CA LEU A 173 13.40 8.81 1.63
C LEU A 173 14.05 9.80 0.63
N LYS A 174 15.14 9.43 -0.03
CA LYS A 174 15.92 10.35 -0.87
C LYS A 174 15.03 11.20 -1.79
N LYS A 175 15.18 12.52 -1.71
CA LYS A 175 14.45 13.52 -2.51
C LYS A 175 12.92 13.48 -2.39
N MET A 176 12.37 12.77 -1.42
CA MET A 176 10.95 12.80 -1.13
C MET A 176 10.51 14.18 -0.65
N THR A 177 9.29 14.58 -0.99
CA THR A 177 8.66 15.80 -0.50
C THR A 177 7.31 15.49 0.14
N SER A 178 7.06 16.10 1.30
CA SER A 178 5.73 16.22 1.90
C SER A 178 5.42 17.71 2.09
N GLU A 179 4.24 18.18 1.67
CA GLU A 179 3.80 19.55 2.01
C GLU A 179 3.35 19.65 3.48
N GLY A 180 3.06 18.50 4.10
CA GLY A 180 2.82 18.32 5.51
C GLY A 180 4.06 17.99 6.34
N LEU A 181 3.80 17.32 7.46
CA LEU A 181 4.75 16.75 8.40
C LEU A 181 5.31 15.42 7.86
N ILE A 182 6.58 15.17 8.16
CA ILE A 182 7.16 13.83 8.09
C ILE A 182 7.39 13.37 9.52
N ASP A 183 6.50 12.52 10.01
CA ASP A 183 6.56 11.97 11.36
C ASP A 183 7.38 10.68 11.35
N MET A 184 8.44 10.69 12.15
CA MET A 184 9.35 9.57 12.36
C MET A 184 9.47 9.18 13.85
N GLU A 185 8.45 9.50 14.66
CA GLU A 185 8.42 9.17 16.08
C GLU A 185 8.51 7.65 16.30
N ASP A 186 9.47 7.22 17.14
CA ASP A 186 9.64 5.81 17.56
C ASP A 186 9.80 4.78 16.42
N VAL A 187 10.19 5.22 15.22
CA VAL A 187 10.45 4.33 14.08
C VAL A 187 11.68 3.47 14.36
N ASN A 188 11.60 2.17 14.08
CA ASN A 188 12.73 1.24 14.21
C ASN A 188 13.27 0.85 12.83
N ILE A 189 14.54 1.16 12.54
CA ILE A 189 15.19 0.90 11.25
C ILE A 189 16.42 0.00 11.46
N GLY A 190 16.36 -1.21 10.92
CA GLY A 190 17.42 -2.22 11.09
C GLY A 190 18.64 -2.04 10.19
N ASN A 191 18.63 -1.10 9.26
CA ASN A 191 19.80 -0.79 8.43
C ASN A 191 19.92 0.72 8.20
N ASN A 192 20.09 1.18 6.95
CA ASN A 192 20.39 2.58 6.67
C ASN A 192 19.11 3.41 6.54
N LEU A 193 19.20 4.66 6.99
CA LEU A 193 18.22 5.70 6.75
C LEU A 193 18.81 6.73 5.78
N VAL A 194 18.16 6.94 4.64
CA VAL A 194 18.57 7.94 3.64
C VAL A 194 17.58 9.09 3.63
N LEU A 195 18.06 10.29 3.95
CA LEU A 195 17.29 11.54 4.02
C LEU A 195 17.79 12.61 3.03
N THR A 196 18.74 12.27 2.16
CA THR A 196 19.34 13.25 1.24
C THR A 196 18.29 13.90 0.35
N GLY A 197 18.17 15.22 0.48
CA GLY A 197 17.25 16.04 -0.29
C GLY A 197 15.77 15.93 0.11
N VAL A 198 15.44 15.30 1.25
CA VAL A 198 14.06 15.27 1.76
C VAL A 198 13.60 16.68 2.10
N LYS A 199 12.31 16.98 1.85
CA LYS A 199 11.68 18.23 2.24
C LYS A 199 10.34 17.97 2.94
N SER A 200 10.12 18.63 4.07
CA SER A 200 8.82 18.71 4.75
C SER A 200 8.34 20.15 4.74
N GLY A 201 7.03 20.37 4.57
CA GLY A 201 6.43 21.70 4.64
C GLY A 201 6.23 22.21 6.07
N LYS A 202 6.40 21.34 7.09
CA LYS A 202 6.27 21.70 8.52
C LYS A 202 7.60 21.89 9.24
N GLY A 203 8.73 21.86 8.53
CA GLY A 203 10.05 22.18 9.07
C GLY A 203 11.02 21.00 9.07
N GLU A 204 11.88 20.93 10.09
CA GLU A 204 12.86 19.86 10.23
C GLU A 204 12.17 18.53 10.60
N ILE A 205 12.73 17.43 10.10
CA ILE A 205 12.27 16.08 10.41
C ILE A 205 12.88 15.68 11.75
N ASP A 206 12.04 15.56 12.78
CA ASP A 206 12.49 15.04 14.06
C ASP A 206 12.82 13.55 13.92
N THR A 207 14.01 13.18 14.37
CA THR A 207 14.53 11.81 14.33
C THR A 207 15.13 11.42 15.68
N THR A 208 14.75 12.12 16.75
CA THR A 208 15.35 11.97 18.08
C THR A 208 14.88 10.70 18.80
N THR A 209 13.64 10.27 18.57
CA THR A 209 13.06 9.09 19.22
C THR A 209 13.20 7.81 18.41
N MET A 210 13.55 7.91 17.12
CA MET A 210 13.76 6.74 16.27
C MET A 210 14.95 5.88 16.74
N LYS A 211 14.88 4.57 16.47
CA LYS A 211 16.01 3.65 16.62
C LYS A 211 16.57 3.31 15.24
N LEU A 212 17.89 3.46 15.08
CA LEU A 212 18.59 3.20 13.84
C LEU A 212 19.81 2.31 14.12
N GLU A 213 19.84 1.13 13.52
CA GLU A 213 20.98 0.20 13.66
C GLU A 213 22.11 0.52 12.68
N GLY A 214 21.79 1.03 11.48
CA GLY A 214 22.75 1.38 10.45
C GLY A 214 23.13 2.86 10.42
N LYS A 215 23.42 3.38 9.23
CA LYS A 215 23.87 4.77 9.04
C LYS A 215 22.72 5.69 8.66
N LYS A 216 22.72 6.89 9.23
CA LYS A 216 21.93 8.03 8.76
C LYS A 216 22.71 8.77 7.67
N ILE A 217 22.13 8.89 6.48
CA ILE A 217 22.73 9.54 5.31
C ILE A 217 21.89 10.78 5.00
N ILE A 218 22.46 11.97 5.17
CA ILE A 218 21.83 13.27 4.95
C ILE A 218 22.51 13.97 3.78
#